data_AF-A0A952ALV4-F1
#
_entry.id   AF-A0A952ALV4-F1
#
_cell.length_a   1.000
_cell.length_b   1.000
_cell.length_c   1.000
_cell.angle_alpha   90.00
_cell.angle_beta   90.00
_cell.angle_gamma   90.00
#
_symmetry.space_group_name_H-M   'P 1'
#
loop_
_entity.id
_entity.type
_entity.pdbx_description
1 polymer ?
#
loop_
_entity_poly.entity_id
_entity_poly.type
_entity_poly.pdbx_seq_one_letter_code
_entity_poly.pdbx_strand_id
1 'polypeptide(L)'
;MNVLLEKLLLNNLLNDKDRYEIRQIFNFVDDKKKLNILNNFENIINKVLKIKSELKDQQEILLGKAISNIELSIKQAKNNGIKNATSSSIKSLKEII
;
A
#
# COMPACT_ATOMS: atom_id res chain seq x y z
N MET A 1 -21.28 0.12 -26.43
CA MET A 1 -19.87 -0.21 -26.12
C MET A 1 -18.96 0.55 -27.07
N ASN A 2 -17.97 1.32 -26.60
CA ASN A 2 -17.04 2.03 -27.48
C ASN A 2 -15.93 1.07 -27.95
N VAL A 3 -15.92 0.72 -29.24
CA VAL A 3 -15.00 -0.29 -29.81
C VAL A 3 -13.54 0.13 -29.70
N LEU A 4 -13.24 1.42 -29.85
CA LEU A 4 -11.88 1.93 -29.76
C LEU A 4 -11.35 1.81 -28.32
N LEU A 5 -12.17 2.19 -27.33
CA LEU A 5 -11.82 2.01 -25.92
C LEU A 5 -11.53 0.54 -25.60
N GLU A 6 -12.36 -0.39 -26.05
CA GLU A 6 -12.14 -1.82 -25.76
C GLU A 6 -10.82 -2.33 -26.36
N LYS A 7 -10.49 -1.94 -27.59
CA LYS A 7 -9.19 -2.27 -28.19
C LYS A 7 -8.03 -1.71 -27.38
N LEU A 8 -8.15 -0.47 -26.92
CA LEU A 8 -7.13 0.17 -26.09
C LEU A 8 -7.00 -0.55 -24.73
N LEU A 9 -8.09 -0.93 -24.08
CA LEU A 9 -8.09 -1.67 -22.81
C LEU A 9 -7.46 -3.07 -22.92
N LEU A 10 -7.63 -3.75 -24.06
CA LEU A 10 -7.07 -5.08 -24.30
C LEU A 10 -5.57 -5.05 -24.61
N ASN A 11 -5.07 -3.98 -25.23
CA ASN A 11 -3.66 -3.84 -25.62
C ASN A 11 -2.75 -3.32 -24.51
N ASN A 12 -3.21 -3.30 -23.25
CA ASN A 12 -2.47 -2.74 -22.11
C ASN A 12 -2.36 -3.72 -20.95
N LEU A 13 -1.38 -3.47 -20.06
CA LEU A 13 -1.07 -4.28 -18.86
C LEU A 13 -2.07 -4.11 -17.69
N LEU A 14 -3.25 -3.59 -17.97
CA LEU A 14 -4.30 -3.39 -16.97
C LEU A 14 -4.88 -4.73 -16.54
N ASN A 15 -5.32 -4.84 -15.28
CA ASN A 15 -6.11 -5.98 -14.84
C ASN A 15 -7.61 -5.76 -15.12
N ASP A 16 -8.43 -6.78 -14.92
CA ASP A 16 -9.86 -6.70 -15.28
C ASP A 16 -10.65 -5.72 -14.41
N LYS A 17 -10.24 -5.53 -13.15
CA LYS A 17 -10.83 -4.52 -12.26
C LYS A 17 -10.56 -3.12 -12.82
N ASP A 18 -9.33 -2.83 -13.23
CA ASP A 18 -8.96 -1.54 -13.81
C ASP A 18 -9.71 -1.28 -15.12
N ARG A 19 -9.78 -2.29 -15.98
CA ARG A 19 -10.55 -2.20 -17.23
C ARG A 19 -12.01 -1.91 -16.95
N TYR A 20 -12.61 -2.56 -15.96
CA TYR A 20 -13.98 -2.31 -15.55
C TYR A 20 -14.17 -0.88 -15.04
N GLU A 21 -13.31 -0.39 -14.15
CA GLU A 21 -13.41 0.97 -13.60
C GLU A 21 -13.24 2.04 -14.68
N ILE A 22 -12.30 1.86 -15.60
CA ILE A 22 -12.11 2.77 -16.73
C ILE A 22 -13.36 2.81 -17.61
N ARG A 23 -14.02 1.68 -17.87
CA ARG A 23 -15.30 1.65 -18.60
C ARG A 23 -16.39 2.45 -17.87
N GLN A 24 -16.50 2.30 -16.55
CA GLN A 24 -17.48 3.04 -15.75
C GLN A 24 -17.25 4.55 -15.87
N ILE A 25 -16.00 4.99 -15.68
CA ILE A 25 -15.63 6.41 -15.80
C ILE A 25 -15.92 6.92 -17.22
N PHE A 26 -15.52 6.17 -18.24
CA PHE A 26 -15.71 6.55 -19.64
C PHE A 26 -17.20 6.71 -20.00
N ASN A 27 -18.07 5.84 -19.47
CA ASN A 27 -19.50 5.93 -19.70
C ASN A 27 -20.16 7.11 -18.98
N PHE A 28 -19.58 7.59 -17.87
CA PHE A 28 -20.12 8.66 -17.07
C PHE A 28 -19.76 10.07 -17.57
N VAL A 29 -18.68 10.21 -18.33
CA VAL A 29 -18.21 11.52 -18.80
C VAL A 29 -18.88 11.96 -20.10
N ASP A 30 -18.87 13.28 -20.34
CA ASP A 30 -19.33 13.86 -21.60
C ASP A 30 -18.45 13.48 -22.80
N ASP A 31 -18.98 13.63 -24.02
CA ASP A 31 -18.31 13.17 -25.24
C ASP A 31 -16.99 13.90 -25.53
N LYS A 32 -16.87 15.17 -25.12
CA LYS A 32 -15.60 15.91 -25.23
C LYS A 32 -14.52 15.26 -24.37
N LYS A 33 -14.85 14.89 -23.13
CA LYS A 33 -13.95 14.17 -22.23
C LYS A 33 -13.67 12.76 -22.73
N LYS A 34 -14.65 12.04 -23.27
CA LYS A 34 -14.42 10.73 -23.91
C LYS A 34 -13.38 10.82 -25.00
N LEU A 35 -13.51 11.79 -25.91
CA LEU A 35 -12.54 12.01 -26.98
C LEU A 35 -11.15 12.32 -26.43
N ASN A 36 -11.06 13.17 -25.40
CA ASN A 36 -9.80 13.47 -24.74
C ASN A 36 -9.15 12.23 -24.08
N ILE A 37 -9.94 11.35 -23.47
CA ILE A 37 -9.47 10.09 -22.89
C ILE A 37 -8.91 9.19 -23.99
N LEU A 38 -9.63 9.03 -25.11
CA LEU A 38 -9.18 8.19 -26.23
C LEU A 38 -7.88 8.73 -26.84
N ASN A 39 -7.79 10.04 -27.04
CA ASN A 39 -6.61 10.68 -27.65
C ASN A 39 -5.36 10.63 -26.76
N ASN A 40 -5.54 10.62 -25.44
CA ASN A 40 -4.44 10.61 -24.47
C ASN A 40 -4.31 9.28 -23.71
N PHE A 41 -4.92 8.21 -24.23
CA PHE A 41 -5.12 6.99 -23.48
C PHE A 41 -3.83 6.39 -22.92
N GLU A 42 -2.80 6.28 -23.76
CA GLU A 42 -1.50 5.73 -23.38
C GLU A 42 -0.86 6.51 -22.22
N ASN A 43 -0.88 7.84 -22.29
CA ASN A 43 -0.36 8.70 -21.22
C ASN A 43 -1.14 8.52 -19.91
N ILE A 44 -2.47 8.38 -20.01
CA ILE A 44 -3.32 8.12 -18.84
C ILE A 44 -2.94 6.77 -18.21
N ILE A 45 -2.80 5.71 -19.00
CA ILE A 45 -2.44 4.38 -18.48
C ILE A 45 -1.05 4.39 -17.87
N ASN A 46 -0.07 5.01 -18.51
CA ASN A 46 1.28 5.13 -17.97
C ASN A 46 1.29 5.84 -16.60
N LYS A 47 0.50 6.90 -16.45
CA LYS A 47 0.34 7.59 -15.16
C LYS A 47 -0.33 6.71 -14.10
N VAL A 48 -1.38 5.98 -14.47
CA VAL A 48 -2.08 5.05 -13.55
C VAL A 48 -1.12 3.96 -13.07
N LEU A 49 -0.37 3.34 -13.98
CA LEU A 49 0.60 2.29 -13.64
C LEU A 49 1.72 2.83 -12.75
N LYS A 50 2.22 4.03 -13.03
CA LYS A 50 3.22 4.69 -12.19
C LYS A 50 2.71 4.93 -10.77
N ILE A 51 1.51 5.49 -10.62
CA ILE A 51 0.89 5.73 -9.31
C ILE A 51 0.73 4.41 -8.55
N LYS A 52 0.31 3.33 -9.22
CA LYS A 52 0.19 2.01 -8.59
C LYS A 52 1.52 1.48 -8.07
N SER A 53 2.60 1.66 -8.84
CA SER A 53 3.93 1.27 -8.40
C SER A 53 4.36 2.07 -7.17
N GLU A 54 4.20 3.40 -7.21
CA GLU A 54 4.55 4.27 -6.09
C GLU A 54 3.78 3.94 -4.81
N LEU A 55 2.47 3.63 -4.94
CA LEU A 55 1.65 3.19 -3.81
C LEU A 55 2.13 1.86 -3.23
N LYS A 56 2.55 0.92 -4.07
CA LYS A 56 3.11 -0.36 -3.62
C LYS A 56 4.40 -0.13 -2.85
N ASP A 57 5.31 0.68 -3.37
CA ASP A 57 6.58 1.01 -2.71
C ASP A 57 6.33 1.67 -1.35
N GLN A 58 5.40 2.62 -1.29
CA GLN A 58 5.00 3.27 -0.03
C GLN A 58 4.42 2.28 0.97
N GLN A 59 3.57 1.35 0.52
CA GLN A 59 2.99 0.32 1.37
C GLN A 59 4.08 -0.59 1.95
N GLU A 60 5.04 -1.04 1.13
CA GLU A 60 6.17 -1.85 1.59
C GLU A 60 7.03 -1.11 2.63
N ILE A 61 7.32 0.17 2.40
CA ILE A 61 8.05 1.02 3.35
C ILE A 61 7.29 1.14 4.68
N LEU A 62 5.98 1.40 4.63
CA LEU A 62 5.15 1.56 5.83
C LEU A 62 5.06 0.25 6.62
N LEU A 63 4.86 -0.88 5.94
CA LEU A 63 4.84 -2.19 6.57
C LEU A 63 6.20 -2.53 7.21
N GLY A 64 7.30 -2.28 6.51
CA GLY A 64 8.65 -2.47 7.05
C GLY A 64 8.88 -1.65 8.31
N LYS A 65 8.51 -0.36 8.30
CA LYS A 65 8.59 0.52 9.48
C LYS A 65 7.72 0.02 10.64
N ALA A 66 6.50 -0.43 10.34
CA ALA A 66 5.59 -0.95 11.35
C ALA A 66 6.16 -2.21 12.01
N ILE A 67 6.72 -3.14 11.24
CA ILE A 67 7.37 -4.35 11.75
C ILE A 67 8.57 -3.98 12.64
N SER A 68 9.45 -3.09 12.20
CA SER A 68 10.60 -2.66 13.02
C SER A 68 10.16 -2.02 14.35
N ASN A 69 9.07 -1.24 14.35
CA ASN A 69 8.51 -0.67 15.57
C ASN A 69 7.97 -1.74 16.52
N ILE A 70 7.31 -2.78 15.99
CA ILE A 70 6.84 -3.93 16.77
C ILE A 70 8.03 -4.66 17.40
N GLU A 71 9.09 -4.94 16.63
CA GLU A 71 10.30 -5.61 17.11
C GLU A 71 10.98 -4.82 18.24
N LEU A 72 11.12 -3.50 18.09
CA LEU A 72 11.67 -2.62 19.12
C LEU A 72 10.82 -2.66 20.39
N SER A 73 9.50 -2.60 20.24
CA SER A 73 8.55 -2.65 21.37
C SER A 73 8.64 -3.98 22.12
N ILE A 74 8.72 -5.11 21.41
CA ILE A 74 8.93 -6.45 22.00
C ILE A 74 10.27 -6.51 22.73
N LYS A 75 11.35 -6.01 22.12
CA LYS A 75 12.68 -6.00 22.74
C LYS A 75 12.72 -5.17 24.01
N GLN A 76 12.06 -4.00 24.02
CA GLN A 76 11.93 -3.16 25.21
C GLN A 76 11.10 -3.84 26.30
N ALA A 77 9.96 -4.43 25.95
CA ALA A 77 9.12 -5.17 26.89
C ALA A 77 9.89 -6.33 27.54
N LYS A 78 10.63 -7.11 26.75
CA LYS A 78 11.51 -8.18 27.25
C LYS A 78 12.56 -7.65 28.21
N ASN A 79 13.29 -6.60 27.82
CA ASN A 79 14.35 -6.02 28.65
C ASN A 79 13.81 -5.47 29.97
N ASN A 80 12.64 -4.82 29.94
CA ASN A 80 11.98 -4.30 31.14
C ASN A 80 11.50 -5.43 32.05
N GLY A 81 10.91 -6.49 31.48
CA GLY A 81 10.52 -7.68 32.23
C GLY A 81 11.70 -8.34 32.94
N ILE A 82 12.84 -8.51 32.24
CA ILE A 82 14.08 -9.05 32.83
C ILE A 82 14.60 -8.13 33.93
N LYS A 83 14.72 -6.82 33.68
CA LYS A 83 15.19 -5.85 34.69
C LYS A 83 14.33 -5.87 35.94
N ASN A 84 13.01 -5.89 35.79
CA ASN A 84 12.08 -5.92 36.90
C ASN A 84 12.24 -7.22 37.72
N ALA A 85 12.32 -8.38 37.06
CA ALA A 85 12.55 -9.66 37.73
C ALA A 85 13.89 -9.70 38.47
N THR A 86 14.98 -9.22 37.87
CA THR A 86 16.29 -9.17 38.55
C THR A 86 16.25 -8.22 39.75
N SER A 87 15.60 -7.06 39.63
CA SER A 87 15.48 -6.10 40.73
C SER A 87 14.66 -6.63 41.91
N SER A 88 13.57 -7.37 41.64
CA SER A 88 12.77 -7.99 42.69
C SER A 88 13.54 -9.10 43.39
N SER A 89 14.22 -9.98 42.64
CA SER A 89 15.06 -11.03 43.22
C SER A 89 16.19 -10.47 44.11
N ILE A 90 16.85 -9.38 43.69
CA ILE A 90 17.89 -8.73 44.50
C ILE A 90 17.30 -8.14 45.79
N LYS A 91 16.11 -7.52 45.74
CA LYS A 91 15.43 -7.02 46.94
C LYS A 91 15.10 -8.16 47.90
N SER A 92 14.50 -9.24 47.41
CA SER A 92 14.18 -10.41 48.23
C SER A 92 15.42 -11.03 48.87
N LEU A 93 16.55 -11.08 48.16
CA LEU A 93 17.82 -11.55 48.73
C LEU A 93 18.37 -10.63 49.83
N LYS A 94 18.21 -9.31 49.71
CA LYS A 94 18.63 -8.34 50.73
C LYS A 94 17.78 -8.37 51.99
N GLU A 95 16.53 -8.83 51.92
CA GLU A 95 15.66 -8.95 53.09
C GLU A 95 15.96 -10.21 53.93
N ILE A 96 16.72 -11.16 53.39
CA ILE A 96 17.09 -12.43 54.04
C ILE A 96 18.44 -12.33 54.78
N ILE A 97 19.24 -11.28 54.51
CA ILE A 97 20.57 -11.03 55.09
C ILE A 97 20.47 -9.90 56.11
#